data_AF-A0A6F8XTT6-F1
#
_entry.id   AF-A0A6F8XTT6-F1
#
_cell.length_a   1.000
_cell.length_b   1.000
_cell.length_c   1.000
_cell.angle_alpha   90.00
_cell.angle_beta   90.00
_cell.angle_gamma   90.00
#
_symmetry.space_group_name_H-M   'P 1'
#
loop_
_entity.id
_entity.type
_entity.pdbx_description
1 polymer ?
#
loop_
_entity_poly.entity_id
_entity_poly.type
_entity_poly.pdbx_seq_one_letter_code
_entity_poly.pdbx_strand_id
1 'polypeptide(L)'
;MQFVGATVDVPLSEVDLSALPPDERDVQLDALLAQDRTRRFDLARPPLFRLLLVRLGGGRDRLVLTHHVLLWDGWSASLFLEQLLSRYGGDAEPASAGSYRDYLAWLAAQDGDRAAAAWRDALAGLAEPTLVGPVGRGGRPTLPERHRAEMTVALSDRLRAAARDLGVTLNTLLNAAWAIVLSTVSGRDDVVFGATVAGRTAPIRHIERAIGLFLNTVPVRVTLDAREPVADLLRRVQAERTALMPYEHVGLGAIQRETGHTQLFDTLFALQNVGGEDQLAALRERHGVEQVGSVDATHFPLALVVTPTEALRVMLAYRPDVLSGTVAAGVLDRFTAVLERIAADGSTPVGRLDALPAGERERLAVEWAATRHDLPDSTIADLLGEQAAQTPDEIALVFGAERVTYAELDARINRLARLLAARGAAPERVVALALPRSIDMVVALFAVLRTGAAYLPLELDHPTERLALMLDDARPVCVVSTTAVAATLPADCLQLDDPAVVAELSTQDSTPLGLRFDQRHPAYVIYTSGSTGRPKGVVTPYRGLTNMQLNHREAIFAPTIAAASGRRLRIAHTVSFAFDMSWEELLWLVEGHEVHVCDEDLRRDAEALVAYCARHRIDVVNVTPRTPST
;
A
#
# COMPACT_ATOMS: atom_id res chain seq x y z
N MET A 1 42.81 3.85 6.07
CA MET A 1 43.83 3.14 6.87
C MET A 1 43.23 2.89 8.25
N GLN A 2 43.21 1.65 8.74
CA GLN A 2 42.75 1.32 10.09
C GLN A 2 43.96 1.26 11.02
N PHE A 3 43.89 1.93 12.18
CA PHE A 3 44.93 1.89 13.21
C PHE A 3 44.47 0.97 14.35
N VAL A 4 45.33 0.04 14.77
CA VAL A 4 45.07 -0.88 15.89
C VAL A 4 46.08 -0.56 17.00
N GLY A 5 45.60 -0.09 18.15
CA GLY A 5 46.44 0.23 19.29
C GLY A 5 47.10 -1.03 19.88
N ALA A 6 48.40 -0.97 20.17
CA ALA A 6 49.14 -2.09 20.79
C ALA A 6 48.84 -2.22 22.29
N THR A 7 48.52 -1.11 22.95
CA THR A 7 48.12 -1.04 24.36
C THR A 7 47.11 0.09 24.48
N VAL A 8 45.96 -0.19 25.08
CA VAL A 8 44.86 0.78 25.20
C VAL A 8 44.33 0.70 26.62
N ASP A 9 44.28 1.85 27.30
CA ASP A 9 43.65 1.94 28.61
C ASP A 9 42.14 1.77 28.46
N VAL A 10 41.59 0.74 29.08
CA VAL A 10 40.16 0.42 29.01
C VAL A 10 39.43 1.20 30.11
N PRO A 11 38.53 2.14 29.78
CA PRO A 11 37.79 2.89 30.78
C PRO A 11 36.77 1.98 31.48
N LEU A 12 36.96 1.80 32.78
CA LEU A 12 35.99 1.22 33.70
C LEU A 12 35.47 2.33 34.62
N SER A 13 34.17 2.59 34.56
CA SER A 13 33.49 3.48 35.49
C SER A 13 32.66 2.66 36.47
N GLU A 14 32.60 3.10 37.72
CA GLU A 14 31.82 2.45 38.78
C GLU A 14 30.79 3.43 39.33
N VAL A 15 29.56 2.97 39.50
CA VAL A 15 28.46 3.73 40.09
C VAL A 15 27.79 2.87 41.15
N ASP A 16 27.61 3.43 42.34
CA ASP A 16 26.98 2.72 43.46
C ASP A 16 25.53 3.21 43.65
N LEU A 17 24.58 2.30 43.43
CA LEU A 17 23.15 2.51 43.69
C LEU A 17 22.66 1.62 44.85
N SER A 18 23.56 0.96 45.58
CA SER A 18 23.21 -0.02 46.61
C SER A 18 22.47 0.57 47.81
N ALA A 19 22.64 1.87 48.05
CA ALA A 19 21.98 2.59 49.15
C ALA A 19 20.57 3.10 48.80
N LEU A 20 20.13 3.01 47.54
CA LEU A 20 18.84 3.52 47.10
C LEU A 20 17.70 2.50 47.34
N PRO A 21 16.47 2.96 47.63
CA PRO A 21 15.27 2.12 47.61
C PRO A 21 15.08 1.43 46.25
N PRO A 22 14.45 0.24 46.18
CA PRO A 22 14.31 -0.52 44.94
C PRO A 22 13.72 0.27 43.76
N ASP A 23 12.62 0.98 43.98
CA ASP A 23 11.92 1.71 42.89
C ASP A 23 12.79 2.88 42.37
N GLU A 24 13.46 3.60 43.27
CA GLU A 24 14.37 4.68 42.89
C GLU A 24 15.63 4.15 42.19
N ARG A 25 16.16 3.01 42.66
CA ARG A 25 17.31 2.34 42.06
C ARG A 25 17.03 1.93 40.62
N ASP A 26 15.85 1.36 40.35
CA ASP A 26 15.50 0.89 39.02
C ASP A 26 15.34 2.07 38.04
N VAL A 27 14.70 3.17 38.47
CA VAL A 27 14.60 4.41 37.69
C VAL A 27 15.98 5.01 37.39
N GLN A 28 16.87 5.07 38.40
CA GLN A 28 18.23 5.60 38.21
C GLN A 28 19.08 4.69 37.32
N LEU A 29 18.94 3.37 37.45
CA LEU A 29 19.61 2.41 36.58
C LEU A 29 19.18 2.62 35.13
N ASP A 30 17.88 2.74 34.86
CA ASP A 30 17.36 2.98 33.51
C ASP A 30 17.86 4.31 32.92
N ALA A 31 17.89 5.37 33.73
CA ALA A 31 18.43 6.67 33.32
C ALA A 31 19.93 6.58 32.97
N LEU A 32 20.73 5.90 33.80
CA LEU A 32 22.17 5.67 33.54
C LEU A 32 22.39 4.87 32.26
N LEU A 33 21.63 3.80 32.04
CA LEU A 33 21.71 2.99 30.82
C LEU A 33 21.30 3.80 29.58
N ALA A 34 20.28 4.65 29.68
CA ALA A 34 19.86 5.53 28.59
C ALA A 34 20.92 6.59 28.26
N GLN A 35 21.52 7.20 29.29
CA GLN A 35 22.60 8.17 29.13
C GLN A 35 23.84 7.52 28.50
N ASP A 36 24.22 6.32 28.95
CA ASP A 36 25.35 5.61 28.37
C ASP A 36 25.09 5.35 26.87
N ARG A 37 23.92 4.79 26.50
CA ARG A 37 23.58 4.51 25.09
C ARG A 37 23.68 5.73 24.15
N THR A 38 23.40 6.93 24.65
CA THR A 38 23.43 8.16 23.85
C THR A 38 24.82 8.81 23.77
N ARG A 39 25.75 8.42 24.64
CA ARG A 39 27.14 8.90 24.63
C ARG A 39 27.93 8.26 23.49
N ARG A 40 28.07 9.02 22.39
CA ARG A 40 28.80 8.61 21.18
C ARG A 40 30.29 8.38 21.43
N PHE A 41 30.88 7.47 20.66
CA PHE A 41 32.33 7.30 20.57
C PHE A 41 32.91 8.26 19.54
N ASP A 42 34.10 8.80 19.82
CA ASP A 42 34.93 9.47 18.82
C ASP A 42 35.76 8.41 18.10
N LEU A 43 35.47 8.18 16.82
CA LEU A 43 36.12 7.14 16.02
C LEU A 43 37.63 7.37 15.83
N ALA A 44 38.12 8.59 16.08
CA ALA A 44 39.54 8.92 16.02
C ALA A 44 40.29 8.61 17.33
N ARG A 45 39.61 8.27 18.42
CA ARG A 45 40.21 8.10 19.76
C ARG A 45 39.92 6.71 20.34
N PRO A 46 40.90 5.78 20.36
CA PRO A 46 40.72 4.50 21.04
C PRO A 46 40.68 4.67 22.57
N PRO A 47 40.03 3.76 23.32
CA PRO A 47 39.25 2.61 22.84
C PRO A 47 37.85 3.00 22.36
N LEU A 48 37.31 2.23 21.40
CA LEU A 48 35.91 2.36 20.97
C LEU A 48 34.96 1.44 21.76
N PHE A 49 35.32 1.12 23.00
CA PHE A 49 34.46 0.44 23.96
C PHE A 49 34.73 0.95 25.37
N ARG A 50 33.78 0.72 26.27
CA ARG A 50 33.87 1.10 27.68
C ARG A 50 33.06 0.13 28.56
N LEU A 51 33.40 0.11 29.85
CA LEU A 51 32.76 -0.69 30.87
C LEU A 51 32.16 0.23 31.94
N LEU A 52 30.93 -0.08 32.36
CA LEU A 52 30.28 0.54 33.51
C LEU A 52 29.83 -0.55 34.47
N LEU A 53 30.35 -0.54 35.70
CA LEU A 53 29.95 -1.41 36.79
C LEU A 53 28.97 -0.67 37.69
N VAL A 54 27.75 -1.18 37.81
CA VAL A 54 26.72 -0.62 38.69
C VAL A 54 26.52 -1.56 39.88
N ARG A 55 26.79 -1.07 41.09
CA ARG A 55 26.54 -1.81 42.33
C ARG A 55 25.08 -1.65 42.74
N LEU A 56 24.35 -2.76 42.90
CA LEU A 56 22.91 -2.73 43.22
C LEU A 56 22.62 -3.09 44.69
N GLY A 57 23.62 -3.60 45.42
CA GLY A 57 23.47 -4.09 46.79
C GLY A 57 22.95 -5.53 46.87
N GLY A 58 23.06 -6.14 48.05
CA GLY A 58 22.59 -7.54 48.26
C GLY A 58 23.37 -8.59 47.47
N GLY A 59 24.66 -8.34 47.18
CA GLY A 59 25.53 -9.26 46.44
C GLY A 59 25.27 -9.31 44.93
N ARG A 60 24.47 -8.37 44.38
CA ARG A 60 24.19 -8.28 42.95
C ARG A 60 24.76 -6.99 42.37
N ASP A 61 25.42 -7.14 41.23
CA ASP A 61 25.99 -6.06 40.45
C ASP A 61 25.57 -6.19 38.98
N ARG A 62 25.66 -5.09 38.24
CA ARG A 62 25.41 -5.08 36.80
C ARG A 62 26.62 -4.51 36.06
N LEU A 63 27.22 -5.34 35.22
CA LEU A 63 28.26 -4.90 34.28
C LEU A 63 27.63 -4.54 32.94
N VAL A 64 27.91 -3.34 32.46
CA VAL A 64 27.46 -2.80 31.18
C VAL A 64 28.67 -2.67 30.26
N LEU A 65 28.66 -3.41 29.16
CA LEU A 65 29.65 -3.32 28.09
C LEU A 65 29.05 -2.55 26.91
N THR A 66 29.61 -1.38 26.64
CA THR A 66 29.20 -0.56 25.48
C THR A 66 30.36 -0.49 24.50
N HIS A 67 30.11 -0.84 23.24
CA HIS A 67 31.14 -0.87 22.19
C HIS A 67 30.61 -0.28 20.89
N HIS A 68 31.51 0.20 20.05
CA HIS A 68 31.21 0.54 18.67
C HIS A 68 31.33 -0.70 17.78
N VAL A 69 30.35 -0.93 16.90
CA VAL A 69 30.29 -2.11 16.02
C VAL A 69 31.53 -2.29 15.12
N LEU A 70 32.28 -1.21 14.86
CA LEU A 70 33.56 -1.26 14.14
C LEU A 70 34.64 -2.10 14.83
N LEU A 71 34.55 -2.30 16.16
CA LEU A 71 35.48 -3.17 16.87
C LEU A 71 35.14 -4.63 16.64
N TRP A 72 33.89 -5.00 16.90
CA TRP A 72 33.45 -6.38 16.82
C TRP A 72 31.93 -6.53 16.68
N ASP A 73 31.52 -7.66 16.14
CA ASP A 73 30.11 -8.03 15.95
C ASP A 73 29.47 -8.73 17.17
N GLY A 74 28.17 -9.02 17.10
CA GLY A 74 27.44 -9.69 18.19
C GLY A 74 27.98 -11.09 18.55
N TRP A 75 28.48 -11.85 17.57
CA TRP A 75 29.14 -13.13 17.83
C TRP A 75 30.42 -12.92 18.66
N SER A 76 31.24 -11.97 18.24
CA SER A 76 32.46 -11.59 18.95
C SER A 76 32.18 -11.01 20.34
N ALA A 77 31.06 -10.32 20.54
CA ALA A 77 30.67 -9.81 21.84
C ALA A 77 30.47 -10.93 22.86
N SER A 78 29.84 -12.05 22.46
CA SER A 78 29.73 -13.25 23.31
C SER A 78 31.08 -13.87 23.62
N LEU A 79 31.97 -13.99 22.63
CA LEU A 79 33.34 -14.50 22.83
C LEU A 79 34.17 -13.59 23.76
N PHE A 80 34.03 -12.28 23.60
CA PHE A 80 34.71 -11.30 24.44
C PHE A 80 34.25 -11.42 25.89
N LEU A 81 32.93 -11.53 26.12
CA LEU A 81 32.37 -11.69 27.45
C LEU A 81 32.84 -13.00 28.12
N GLU A 82 32.83 -14.10 27.38
CA GLU A 82 33.33 -15.40 27.86
C GLU A 82 34.82 -15.29 28.26
N GLN A 83 35.67 -14.75 27.38
CA GLN A 83 37.10 -14.58 27.68
C GLN A 83 37.36 -13.64 28.86
N LEU A 84 36.57 -12.56 28.99
CA LEU A 84 36.68 -11.62 30.10
C LEU A 84 36.39 -12.31 31.44
N LEU A 85 35.30 -13.09 31.50
CA LEU A 85 34.87 -13.75 32.73
C LEU A 85 35.78 -14.93 33.11
N SER A 86 36.24 -15.72 32.13
CA SER A 86 37.25 -16.76 32.37
C SER A 86 38.55 -16.19 32.93
N ARG A 87 39.04 -15.07 32.37
CA ARG A 87 40.23 -14.38 32.90
C ARG A 87 40.00 -13.85 34.31
N TYR A 88 38.82 -13.30 34.59
CA TYR A 88 38.46 -12.84 35.93
C TYR A 88 38.41 -14.00 36.94
N GLY A 89 37.95 -15.18 36.51
CA GLY A 89 37.91 -16.41 37.33
C GLY A 89 39.27 -17.09 37.54
N GLY A 90 40.32 -16.70 36.80
CA GLY A 90 41.65 -17.30 36.87
C GLY A 90 41.83 -18.56 36.00
N ASP A 91 40.95 -18.77 35.01
CA ASP A 91 41.02 -19.92 34.11
C ASP A 91 42.19 -19.80 33.10
N ALA A 92 42.73 -20.93 32.65
CA ALA A 92 43.79 -20.98 31.64
C ALA A 92 43.24 -20.61 30.25
N GLU A 93 44.00 -19.82 29.49
CA GLU A 93 43.58 -19.40 28.15
C GLU A 93 43.59 -20.55 27.15
N PRO A 94 42.51 -20.74 26.37
CA PRO A 94 42.61 -21.55 25.16
C PRO A 94 43.57 -20.89 24.16
N ALA A 95 44.41 -21.68 23.50
CA ALA A 95 45.35 -21.19 22.50
C ALA A 95 44.63 -20.38 21.40
N SER A 96 45.04 -19.13 21.21
CA SER A 96 44.60 -18.29 20.10
C SER A 96 45.22 -18.80 18.81
N ALA A 97 44.37 -19.21 17.87
CA ALA A 97 44.73 -19.38 16.48
C ALA A 97 43.65 -18.64 15.67
N GLY A 98 44.07 -17.85 14.69
CA GLY A 98 43.19 -16.94 13.96
C GLY A 98 43.03 -15.58 14.64
N SER A 99 43.44 -14.53 13.94
CA SER A 99 43.29 -13.14 14.37
C SER A 99 42.47 -12.35 13.35
N TYR A 100 41.87 -11.23 13.77
CA TYR A 100 41.22 -10.30 12.83
C TYR A 100 42.21 -9.78 11.76
N ARG A 101 43.51 -9.72 12.08
CA ARG A 101 44.57 -9.40 11.11
C ARG A 101 44.66 -10.45 10.00
N ASP A 102 44.58 -11.73 10.33
CA ASP A 102 44.61 -12.81 9.34
C ASP A 102 43.40 -12.73 8.41
N TYR A 103 42.24 -12.35 8.94
CA TYR A 103 41.04 -12.09 8.15
C TYR A 103 41.20 -10.91 7.20
N LEU A 104 41.77 -9.79 7.67
CA LEU A 104 42.05 -8.64 6.80
C LEU A 104 43.07 -8.98 5.70
N ALA A 105 44.08 -9.81 6.00
CA ALA A 105 45.04 -10.28 5.02
C ALA A 105 44.38 -11.19 3.97
N TRP A 106 43.50 -12.11 4.40
CA TRP A 106 42.70 -12.92 3.49
C TRP A 106 41.77 -12.06 2.62
N LEU A 107 41.09 -11.08 3.22
CA LEU A 107 40.17 -10.18 2.53
C LEU A 107 40.89 -9.36 1.45
N ALA A 108 42.09 -8.86 1.75
CA ALA A 108 42.91 -8.11 0.80
C ALA A 108 43.40 -8.96 -0.39
N ALA A 109 43.40 -10.29 -0.27
CA ALA A 109 43.80 -11.22 -1.32
C ALA A 109 42.62 -11.67 -2.21
N GLN A 110 41.38 -11.24 -1.94
CA GLN A 110 40.23 -11.65 -2.74
C GLN A 110 40.19 -10.93 -4.10
N ASP A 111 39.65 -11.62 -5.11
CA ASP A 111 39.42 -11.06 -6.44
C ASP A 111 38.17 -10.18 -6.43
N GLY A 112 38.39 -8.87 -6.32
CA GLY A 112 37.32 -7.88 -6.29
C GLY A 112 36.51 -7.79 -7.58
N ASP A 113 37.14 -7.98 -8.76
CA ASP A 113 36.46 -7.90 -10.05
C ASP A 113 35.50 -9.07 -10.24
N ARG A 114 35.93 -10.28 -9.87
CA ARG A 114 35.09 -11.47 -9.89
C ARG A 114 33.93 -11.36 -8.90
N ALA A 115 34.18 -10.85 -7.69
CA ALA A 115 33.13 -10.66 -6.70
C ALA A 115 32.11 -9.61 -7.16
N ALA A 116 32.57 -8.50 -7.74
CA ALA A 116 31.69 -7.48 -8.31
C ALA A 116 30.85 -8.02 -9.48
N ALA A 117 31.45 -8.84 -10.36
CA ALA A 117 30.72 -9.49 -11.45
C ALA A 117 29.59 -10.40 -10.94
N ALA A 118 29.86 -11.24 -9.94
CA ALA A 118 28.85 -12.11 -9.35
C ALA A 118 27.66 -11.33 -8.76
N TRP A 119 27.92 -10.21 -8.08
CA TRP A 119 26.86 -9.35 -7.54
C TRP A 119 26.09 -8.59 -8.63
N ARG A 120 26.76 -8.15 -9.70
CA ARG A 120 26.09 -7.56 -10.86
C ARG A 120 25.14 -8.56 -11.54
N ASP A 121 25.58 -9.80 -11.72
CA ASP A 121 24.77 -10.85 -12.34
C ASP A 121 23.56 -11.20 -11.46
N ALA A 122 23.75 -11.32 -10.14
CA ALA A 122 22.65 -11.63 -9.21
C ALA A 122 21.56 -10.53 -9.14
N LEU A 123 21.95 -9.27 -9.34
CA LEU A 123 21.04 -8.13 -9.29
C LEU A 123 20.61 -7.65 -10.69
N ALA A 124 21.03 -8.33 -11.76
CA ALA A 124 20.70 -7.96 -13.13
C ALA A 124 19.18 -8.01 -13.41
N GLY A 125 18.64 -6.95 -14.01
CA GLY A 125 17.18 -6.81 -14.21
C GLY A 125 16.44 -6.23 -12.99
N LEU A 126 17.19 -5.89 -11.93
CA LEU A 126 16.85 -4.99 -10.82
C LEU A 126 16.11 -3.72 -11.25
N ALA A 127 14.78 -3.69 -11.37
CA ALA A 127 14.09 -2.47 -11.82
C ALA A 127 14.11 -1.36 -10.75
N GLU A 128 13.75 -1.68 -9.50
CA GLU A 128 13.66 -0.70 -8.41
C GLU A 128 13.79 -1.38 -7.04
N PRO A 129 14.15 -0.64 -5.97
CA PRO A 129 14.31 -1.22 -4.64
C PRO A 129 12.99 -1.69 -4.03
N THR A 130 13.09 -2.61 -3.08
CA THR A 130 11.94 -3.02 -2.25
C THR A 130 11.93 -2.21 -0.95
N LEU A 131 10.98 -1.28 -0.85
CA LEU A 131 10.84 -0.37 0.29
C LEU A 131 9.47 -0.57 0.94
N VAL A 132 9.44 -0.76 2.26
CA VAL A 132 8.19 -0.81 3.05
C VAL A 132 7.86 0.54 3.69
N GLY A 133 8.87 1.39 3.91
CA GLY A 133 8.71 2.74 4.42
C GLY A 133 8.55 3.77 3.29
N PRO A 134 7.88 4.90 3.54
CA PRO A 134 7.82 6.00 2.58
C PRO A 134 9.23 6.54 2.27
N VAL A 135 9.49 6.78 0.97
CA VAL A 135 10.76 7.32 0.49
C VAL A 135 11.11 8.62 1.21
N GLY A 136 12.34 8.71 1.74
CA GLY A 136 12.86 9.92 2.38
C GLY A 136 12.44 10.14 3.84
N ARG A 137 11.65 9.26 4.46
CA ARG A 137 11.41 9.29 5.92
C ARG A 137 12.45 8.46 6.68
N GLY A 138 12.81 8.91 7.88
CA GLY A 138 13.66 8.15 8.80
C GLY A 138 15.08 8.68 9.04
N GLY A 139 15.37 9.96 8.72
CA GLY A 139 16.70 10.55 8.92
C GLY A 139 17.11 10.78 10.38
N ARG A 140 16.17 10.73 11.34
CA ARG A 140 16.48 10.85 12.77
C ARG A 140 16.70 9.47 13.39
N PRO A 141 17.69 9.30 14.29
CA PRO A 141 17.81 8.09 15.09
C PRO A 141 16.61 7.95 16.03
N THR A 142 15.86 6.87 15.87
CA THR A 142 14.70 6.51 16.71
C THR A 142 14.93 5.09 17.22
N LEU A 143 14.60 4.83 18.49
CA LEU A 143 14.67 3.48 19.04
C LEU A 143 13.58 2.60 18.40
N PRO A 144 13.91 1.38 17.95
CA PRO A 144 12.90 0.49 17.40
C PRO A 144 12.00 -0.08 18.50
N GLU A 145 10.72 -0.20 18.19
CA GLU A 145 9.76 -1.02 18.95
C GLU A 145 9.77 -2.46 18.42
N ARG A 146 9.19 -3.40 19.18
CA ARG A 146 9.35 -4.84 18.90
C ARG A 146 8.03 -5.58 19.08
N HIS A 147 7.68 -6.37 18.07
CA HIS A 147 6.68 -7.43 18.17
C HIS A 147 7.38 -8.79 18.22
N ARG A 148 6.77 -9.76 18.91
CA ARG A 148 7.33 -11.11 19.08
C ARG A 148 6.26 -12.15 18.82
N ALA A 149 6.67 -13.25 18.19
CA ALA A 149 5.89 -14.45 18.01
C ALA A 149 6.75 -15.66 18.32
N GLU A 150 6.15 -16.70 18.88
CA GLU A 150 6.81 -17.99 19.13
C GLU A 150 6.00 -19.08 18.46
N MET A 151 6.65 -19.86 17.59
CA MET A 151 6.03 -20.96 16.90
C MET A 151 5.91 -22.15 17.85
N THR A 152 4.85 -22.93 17.73
CA THR A 152 4.77 -24.20 18.48
C THR A 152 5.95 -25.11 18.13
N VAL A 153 6.36 -25.96 19.08
CA VAL A 153 7.39 -27.00 18.83
C VAL A 153 7.01 -27.85 17.62
N ALA A 154 5.73 -28.27 17.55
CA ALA A 154 5.22 -29.06 16.43
C ALA A 154 5.36 -28.35 15.07
N LEU A 155 5.06 -27.05 14.98
CA LEU A 155 5.27 -26.30 13.73
C LEU A 155 6.76 -26.17 13.40
N SER A 156 7.58 -25.88 14.40
CA SER A 156 9.03 -25.74 14.25
C SER A 156 9.68 -27.03 13.72
N ASP A 157 9.24 -28.19 14.23
CA ASP A 157 9.71 -29.49 13.75
C ASP A 157 9.24 -29.82 12.34
N ARG A 158 7.99 -29.47 11.98
CA ARG A 158 7.51 -29.60 10.60
C ARG A 158 8.32 -28.73 9.64
N LEU A 159 8.66 -27.50 10.01
CA LEU A 159 9.50 -26.62 9.19
C LEU A 159 10.91 -27.21 9.00
N ARG A 160 11.51 -27.73 10.06
CA ARG A 160 12.82 -28.43 9.98
C ARG A 160 12.74 -29.68 9.11
N ALA A 161 11.67 -30.47 9.24
CA ALA A 161 11.45 -31.65 8.42
C ALA A 161 11.29 -31.28 6.94
N ALA A 162 10.42 -30.30 6.63
CA ALA A 162 10.24 -29.81 5.26
C ALA A 162 11.55 -29.32 4.64
N ALA A 163 12.37 -28.57 5.39
CA ALA A 163 13.67 -28.13 4.91
C ALA A 163 14.60 -29.33 4.61
N ARG A 164 14.68 -30.32 5.51
CA ARG A 164 15.48 -31.54 5.31
C ARG A 164 15.01 -32.35 4.10
N ASP A 165 13.71 -32.58 3.98
CA ASP A 165 13.11 -33.41 2.92
C ASP A 165 13.33 -32.78 1.54
N LEU A 166 13.35 -31.45 1.46
CA LEU A 166 13.65 -30.70 0.24
C LEU A 166 15.16 -30.53 -0.04
N GLY A 167 16.02 -30.92 0.90
CA GLY A 167 17.47 -30.73 0.80
C GLY A 167 17.91 -29.26 0.89
N VAL A 168 17.12 -28.40 1.54
CA VAL A 168 17.40 -26.97 1.73
C VAL A 168 17.66 -26.65 3.19
N THR A 169 18.26 -25.49 3.47
CA THR A 169 18.46 -25.06 4.86
C THR A 169 17.18 -24.43 5.43
N LEU A 170 16.99 -24.51 6.75
CA LEU A 170 15.92 -23.78 7.43
C LEU A 170 16.05 -22.27 7.19
N ASN A 171 17.28 -21.75 7.09
CA ASN A 171 17.53 -20.35 6.75
C ASN A 171 16.91 -19.98 5.39
N THR A 172 17.13 -20.79 4.36
CA THR A 172 16.53 -20.57 3.03
C THR A 172 15.01 -20.57 3.08
N LEU A 173 14.40 -21.48 3.85
CA LEU A 173 12.96 -21.51 4.04
C LEU A 173 12.45 -20.21 4.65
N LEU A 174 13.08 -19.73 5.72
CA LEU A 174 12.71 -18.49 6.37
C LEU A 174 12.92 -17.26 5.45
N ASN A 175 13.98 -17.24 4.64
CA ASN A 175 14.23 -16.19 3.66
C ASN A 175 13.15 -16.17 2.55
N ALA A 176 12.75 -17.33 2.04
CA ALA A 176 11.68 -17.43 1.04
C ALA A 176 10.32 -17.02 1.62
N ALA A 177 10.01 -17.45 2.86
CA ALA A 177 8.82 -17.00 3.57
C ALA A 177 8.80 -15.47 3.74
N TRP A 178 9.95 -14.88 4.08
CA TRP A 178 10.07 -13.43 4.19
C TRP A 178 9.90 -12.71 2.84
N ALA A 179 10.48 -13.26 1.76
CA ALA A 179 10.28 -12.74 0.41
C ALA A 179 8.80 -12.74 -0.01
N ILE A 180 8.05 -13.81 0.29
CA ILE A 180 6.61 -13.90 0.02
C ILE A 180 5.86 -12.81 0.79
N VAL A 181 6.16 -12.61 2.07
CA VAL A 181 5.54 -11.53 2.86
C VAL A 181 5.85 -10.15 2.27
N LEU A 182 7.10 -9.87 1.93
CA LEU A 182 7.49 -8.59 1.31
C LEU A 182 6.80 -8.37 -0.04
N SER A 183 6.59 -9.43 -0.82
CA SER A 183 5.83 -9.35 -2.06
C SER A 183 4.39 -8.92 -1.81
N THR A 184 3.73 -9.49 -0.79
CA THR A 184 2.35 -9.08 -0.43
C THR A 184 2.27 -7.64 0.08
N VAL A 185 3.29 -7.16 0.81
CA VAL A 185 3.32 -5.81 1.37
C VAL A 185 3.64 -4.76 0.30
N SER A 186 4.54 -5.08 -0.62
CA SER A 186 4.99 -4.16 -1.67
C SER A 186 4.18 -4.25 -2.97
N GLY A 187 3.41 -5.33 -3.17
CA GLY A 187 2.71 -5.61 -4.43
C GLY A 187 3.64 -6.00 -5.57
N ARG A 188 4.80 -6.59 -5.28
CA ARG A 188 5.88 -6.84 -6.25
C ARG A 188 6.27 -8.31 -6.26
N ASP A 189 6.59 -8.81 -7.45
CA ASP A 189 7.05 -10.19 -7.65
C ASP A 189 8.58 -10.32 -7.66
N ASP A 190 9.32 -9.22 -7.73
CA ASP A 190 10.78 -9.18 -7.61
C ASP A 190 11.15 -8.35 -6.37
N VAL A 191 11.59 -9.03 -5.31
CA VAL A 191 11.84 -8.43 -4.01
C VAL A 191 13.29 -8.56 -3.59
N VAL A 192 13.81 -7.54 -2.92
CA VAL A 192 15.16 -7.53 -2.33
C VAL A 192 15.09 -7.13 -0.88
N PHE A 193 15.81 -7.83 -0.02
CA PHE A 193 15.97 -7.45 1.38
C PHE A 193 17.40 -7.69 1.83
N GLY A 194 17.82 -7.05 2.91
CA GLY A 194 19.12 -7.30 3.50
C GLY A 194 19.09 -8.58 4.32
N ALA A 195 20.08 -9.44 4.17
CA ALA A 195 20.31 -10.55 5.10
C ALA A 195 21.63 -10.34 5.83
N THR A 196 21.65 -10.63 7.14
CA THR A 196 22.89 -10.68 7.89
C THR A 196 23.59 -12.02 7.71
N VAL A 197 24.90 -11.96 7.47
CA VAL A 197 25.75 -13.14 7.32
C VAL A 197 26.92 -13.05 8.29
N ALA A 198 27.30 -14.18 8.91
CA ALA A 198 28.30 -14.18 9.97
C ALA A 198 29.71 -13.78 9.49
N GLY A 199 30.00 -13.91 8.19
CA GLY A 199 31.29 -13.54 7.59
C GLY A 199 32.51 -14.36 8.05
N ARG A 200 32.27 -15.47 8.75
CA ARG A 200 33.31 -16.37 9.29
C ARG A 200 33.54 -17.61 8.43
N THR A 201 33.34 -17.49 7.12
CA THR A 201 33.50 -18.59 6.15
C THR A 201 34.89 -18.64 5.53
N ALA A 202 35.75 -17.66 5.83
CA ALA A 202 37.13 -17.63 5.38
C ALA A 202 37.88 -18.90 5.86
N PRO A 203 38.73 -19.52 5.02
CA PRO A 203 39.51 -20.72 5.36
C PRO A 203 40.70 -20.40 6.30
N ILE A 204 40.41 -19.71 7.39
CA ILE A 204 41.36 -19.33 8.44
C ILE A 204 41.12 -20.26 9.62
N ARG A 205 42.19 -20.89 10.09
CA ARG A 205 42.11 -21.82 11.21
C ARG A 205 41.55 -21.10 12.44
N HIS A 206 40.52 -21.66 13.05
CA HIS A 206 39.89 -21.16 14.27
C HIS A 206 39.25 -19.76 14.16
N ILE A 207 38.83 -19.35 12.95
CA ILE A 207 38.16 -18.06 12.71
C ILE A 207 36.88 -17.88 13.53
N GLU A 208 36.22 -18.98 13.92
CA GLU A 208 35.05 -18.98 14.80
C GLU A 208 35.33 -18.43 16.20
N ARG A 209 36.61 -18.36 16.62
CA ARG A 209 37.07 -17.84 17.92
C ARG A 209 37.69 -16.44 17.85
N ALA A 210 37.88 -15.90 16.64
CA ALA A 210 38.47 -14.57 16.47
C ALA A 210 37.49 -13.46 16.88
N ILE A 211 37.97 -12.44 17.58
CA ILE A 211 37.19 -11.24 17.93
C ILE A 211 37.45 -10.18 16.87
N GLY A 212 36.39 -9.66 16.25
CA GLY A 212 36.47 -8.69 15.16
C GLY A 212 35.12 -8.43 14.49
N LEU A 213 35.09 -7.54 13.51
CA LEU A 213 33.89 -7.27 12.71
C LEU A 213 33.87 -8.20 11.49
N PHE A 214 33.14 -9.31 11.59
CA PHE A 214 32.96 -10.26 10.50
C PHE A 214 31.57 -10.18 9.88
N LEU A 215 30.55 -9.87 10.70
CA LEU A 215 29.18 -9.66 10.26
C LEU A 215 29.14 -8.74 9.04
N ASN A 216 28.47 -9.20 7.98
CA ASN A 216 28.16 -8.39 6.82
C ASN A 216 26.65 -8.38 6.55
N THR A 217 26.19 -7.36 5.83
CA THR A 217 24.82 -7.30 5.31
C THR A 217 24.90 -7.40 3.79
N VAL A 218 24.22 -8.40 3.23
CA VAL A 218 24.20 -8.67 1.79
C VAL A 218 22.77 -8.64 1.27
N PRO A 219 22.53 -8.19 0.03
CA PRO A 219 21.20 -8.27 -0.55
C PRO A 219 20.83 -9.73 -0.84
N VAL A 220 19.59 -10.07 -0.56
CA VAL A 220 18.92 -11.28 -1.03
C VAL A 220 17.80 -10.85 -1.94
N ARG A 221 17.96 -11.13 -3.24
CA ARG A 221 16.93 -10.91 -4.26
C ARG A 221 16.19 -12.21 -4.49
N VAL A 222 14.87 -12.15 -4.55
CA VAL A 222 14.00 -13.27 -4.85
C VAL A 222 12.94 -12.82 -5.84
N THR A 223 12.96 -13.37 -7.04
CA THR A 223 11.87 -13.28 -8.00
C THR A 223 10.85 -14.38 -7.71
N LEU A 224 9.56 -14.08 -7.74
CA LEU A 224 8.45 -15.00 -7.47
C LEU A 224 7.66 -15.20 -8.76
N ASP A 225 7.46 -16.46 -9.18
CA ASP A 225 6.47 -16.81 -10.20
C ASP A 225 5.24 -17.38 -9.47
N ALA A 226 4.07 -16.77 -9.67
CA ALA A 226 2.81 -17.20 -9.05
C ALA A 226 2.46 -18.68 -9.31
N ARG A 227 3.00 -19.29 -10.38
CA ARG A 227 2.77 -20.68 -10.77
C ARG A 227 3.84 -21.65 -10.25
N GLU A 228 4.97 -21.13 -9.77
CA GLU A 228 6.07 -21.95 -9.23
C GLU A 228 5.62 -22.60 -7.92
N PRO A 229 5.76 -23.93 -7.74
CA PRO A 229 5.58 -24.58 -6.45
C PRO A 229 6.54 -24.01 -5.40
N VAL A 230 6.07 -23.82 -4.17
CA VAL A 230 6.92 -23.33 -3.06
C VAL A 230 8.20 -24.16 -2.90
N ALA A 231 8.12 -25.49 -3.04
CA ALA A 231 9.27 -26.37 -2.98
C ALA A 231 10.35 -26.04 -4.03
N ASP A 232 9.93 -25.65 -5.24
CA ASP A 232 10.86 -25.32 -6.33
C ASP A 232 11.50 -23.94 -6.09
N LEU A 233 10.70 -22.97 -5.63
CA LEU A 233 11.20 -21.67 -5.15
C LEU A 233 12.28 -21.86 -4.07
N LEU A 234 12.03 -22.73 -3.08
CA LEU A 234 12.99 -22.99 -2.00
C LEU A 234 14.32 -23.55 -2.51
N ARG A 235 14.29 -24.50 -3.45
CA ARG A 235 15.52 -25.05 -4.05
C ARG A 235 16.27 -24.00 -4.86
N ARG A 236 15.53 -23.18 -5.61
CA ARG A 236 16.12 -22.09 -6.41
C ARG A 236 16.79 -21.04 -5.53
N VAL A 237 16.11 -20.56 -4.49
CA VAL A 237 16.69 -19.60 -3.53
C VAL A 237 17.92 -20.21 -2.83
N GLN A 238 17.91 -21.51 -2.47
CA GLN A 238 19.09 -22.18 -1.92
C GLN A 238 20.27 -22.14 -2.91
N ALA A 239 20.03 -22.45 -4.19
CA ALA A 239 21.05 -22.48 -5.22
C ALA A 239 21.64 -21.08 -5.47
N GLU A 240 20.80 -20.07 -5.61
CA GLU A 240 21.18 -18.67 -5.78
C GLU A 240 22.03 -18.17 -4.59
N ARG A 241 21.60 -18.46 -3.35
CA ARG A 241 22.36 -18.11 -2.13
C ARG A 241 23.71 -18.83 -2.05
N THR A 242 23.75 -20.10 -2.43
CA THR A 242 24.99 -20.90 -2.41
C THR A 242 26.01 -20.36 -3.42
N ALA A 243 25.56 -19.93 -4.60
CA ALA A 243 26.43 -19.35 -5.62
C ALA A 243 27.07 -18.03 -5.18
N LEU A 244 26.41 -17.26 -4.32
CA LEU A 244 26.90 -15.97 -3.81
C LEU A 244 27.74 -16.07 -2.53
N MET A 245 27.69 -17.20 -1.82
CA MET A 245 28.41 -17.42 -0.56
C MET A 245 29.91 -17.04 -0.60
N PRO A 246 30.69 -17.35 -1.66
CA PRO A 246 32.10 -16.95 -1.74
C PRO A 246 32.33 -15.43 -1.78
N TYR A 247 31.32 -14.67 -2.18
CA TYR A 247 31.37 -13.22 -2.42
C TYR A 247 30.64 -12.41 -1.32
N GLU A 248 30.15 -13.06 -0.28
CA GLU A 248 29.49 -12.42 0.87
C GLU A 248 30.42 -11.53 1.72
N HIS A 249 31.72 -11.50 1.42
CA HIS A 249 32.68 -10.58 2.03
C HIS A 249 32.62 -9.15 1.45
N VAL A 250 31.95 -8.95 0.32
CA VAL A 250 31.80 -7.62 -0.30
C VAL A 250 30.79 -6.79 0.48
N GLY A 251 31.18 -5.59 0.90
CA GLY A 251 30.29 -4.70 1.66
C GLY A 251 29.13 -4.16 0.82
N LEU A 252 27.95 -4.01 1.43
CA LEU A 252 26.72 -3.53 0.78
C LEU A 252 26.91 -2.25 -0.03
N GLY A 253 27.66 -1.27 0.49
CA GLY A 253 27.91 -0.01 -0.22
C GLY A 253 28.73 -0.18 -1.50
N ALA A 254 29.57 -1.21 -1.60
CA ALA A 254 30.25 -1.55 -2.84
C ALA A 254 29.29 -2.21 -3.83
N ILE A 255 28.47 -3.16 -3.37
CA ILE A 255 27.42 -3.82 -4.18
C ILE A 255 26.47 -2.78 -4.79
N GLN A 256 26.02 -1.82 -4.00
CA GLN A 256 25.16 -0.71 -4.43
C GLN A 256 25.80 0.13 -5.55
N ARG A 257 27.07 0.52 -5.40
CA ARG A 257 27.81 1.27 -6.43
C ARG A 257 27.97 0.46 -7.72
N GLU A 258 28.34 -0.81 -7.60
CA GLU A 258 28.56 -1.70 -8.75
C GLU A 258 27.29 -1.96 -9.56
N THR A 259 26.12 -1.87 -8.91
CA THR A 259 24.82 -2.14 -9.53
C THR A 259 24.04 -0.88 -9.89
N GLY A 260 24.59 0.31 -9.60
CA GLY A 260 23.96 1.60 -9.91
C GLY A 260 22.77 1.97 -9.02
N HIS A 261 22.56 1.26 -7.91
CA HIS A 261 21.46 1.51 -6.98
C HIS A 261 21.92 2.36 -5.78
N THR A 262 21.20 3.44 -5.49
CA THR A 262 21.43 4.25 -4.27
C THR A 262 20.95 3.55 -3.01
N GLN A 263 19.88 2.78 -3.12
CA GLN A 263 19.31 1.93 -2.09
C GLN A 263 18.72 0.69 -2.76
N LEU A 264 18.88 -0.49 -2.15
CA LEU A 264 18.35 -1.75 -2.66
C LEU A 264 17.10 -2.21 -1.88
N PHE A 265 17.10 -1.94 -0.58
CA PHE A 265 16.06 -2.35 0.36
C PHE A 265 16.05 -1.46 1.59
N ASP A 266 14.98 -1.56 2.39
CA ASP A 266 14.87 -0.95 3.73
C ASP A 266 14.47 -1.96 4.81
N THR A 267 14.49 -3.25 4.49
CA THR A 267 14.20 -4.33 5.44
C THR A 267 15.40 -5.23 5.65
N LEU A 268 15.52 -5.77 6.87
CA LEU A 268 16.59 -6.69 7.26
C LEU A 268 16.01 -8.02 7.74
N PHE A 269 16.63 -9.11 7.33
CA PHE A 269 16.43 -10.45 7.85
C PHE A 269 17.69 -10.90 8.58
N ALA A 270 17.55 -11.46 9.77
CA ALA A 270 18.66 -12.01 10.55
C ALA A 270 18.27 -13.35 11.18
N LEU A 271 19.07 -14.39 10.92
CA LEU A 271 19.00 -15.64 11.67
C LEU A 271 20.05 -15.61 12.77
N GLN A 272 19.62 -15.51 14.03
CA GLN A 272 20.51 -15.45 15.19
C GLN A 272 20.67 -16.83 15.82
N ASN A 273 21.84 -17.45 15.62
CA ASN A 273 22.23 -18.71 16.24
C ASN A 273 22.88 -18.54 17.63
N VAL A 274 22.84 -17.34 18.20
CA VAL A 274 23.67 -16.96 19.36
C VAL A 274 22.86 -16.99 20.66
N GLY A 275 23.38 -17.71 21.66
CA GLY A 275 23.24 -17.35 23.08
C GLY A 275 21.89 -17.57 23.77
N GLY A 276 21.03 -18.45 23.25
CA GLY A 276 19.64 -18.55 23.70
C GLY A 276 19.44 -18.96 25.17
N GLU A 277 20.01 -20.09 25.59
CA GLU A 277 19.83 -20.62 26.96
C GLU A 277 21.09 -21.37 27.45
N ASP A 278 21.71 -22.22 26.61
CA ASP A 278 22.89 -23.01 26.99
C ASP A 278 24.11 -22.15 27.37
N GLN A 279 24.36 -21.07 26.63
CA GLN A 279 25.48 -20.16 26.91
C GLN A 279 25.25 -19.39 28.21
N LEU A 280 24.01 -18.93 28.46
CA LEU A 280 23.66 -18.28 29.72
C LEU A 280 23.74 -19.27 30.89
N ALA A 281 23.31 -20.52 30.70
CA ALA A 281 23.43 -21.58 31.70
C ALA A 281 24.90 -21.85 32.05
N ALA A 282 25.78 -21.94 31.06
CA ALA A 282 27.22 -22.11 31.28
C ALA A 282 27.85 -20.91 32.01
N LEU A 283 27.48 -19.67 31.64
CA LEU A 283 27.93 -18.46 32.32
C LEU A 283 27.40 -18.37 33.76
N ARG A 284 26.16 -18.82 34.00
CA ARG A 284 25.56 -18.87 35.32
C ARG A 284 26.28 -19.87 36.23
N GLU A 285 26.52 -21.08 35.73
CA GLU A 285 27.19 -22.15 36.48
C GLU A 285 28.65 -21.79 36.81
N ARG A 286 29.41 -21.28 35.84
CA ARG A 286 30.84 -20.97 36.03
C ARG A 286 31.12 -19.64 36.70
N HIS A 287 30.32 -18.61 36.42
CA HIS A 287 30.66 -17.23 36.77
C HIS A 287 29.55 -16.51 37.55
N GLY A 288 28.46 -17.20 37.91
CA GLY A 288 27.36 -16.61 38.69
C GLY A 288 26.55 -15.55 37.93
N VAL A 289 26.62 -15.53 36.60
CA VAL A 289 25.86 -14.57 35.78
C VAL A 289 24.37 -14.93 35.79
N GLU A 290 23.53 -14.11 36.40
CA GLU A 290 22.09 -14.36 36.49
C GLU A 290 21.33 -13.99 35.21
N GLN A 291 21.74 -12.91 34.54
CA GLN A 291 21.06 -12.36 33.36
C GLN A 291 22.05 -11.72 32.39
N VAL A 292 21.78 -11.88 31.09
CA VAL A 292 22.48 -11.19 29.99
C VAL A 292 21.42 -10.58 29.07
N GLY A 293 21.62 -9.34 28.65
CA GLY A 293 20.74 -8.65 27.72
C GLY A 293 21.52 -7.76 26.76
N SER A 294 21.05 -7.67 25.51
CA SER A 294 21.61 -6.77 24.49
C SER A 294 20.53 -5.80 23.99
N VAL A 295 20.96 -4.59 23.65
CA VAL A 295 20.13 -3.59 22.99
C VAL A 295 20.85 -3.11 21.74
N ASP A 296 20.43 -3.62 20.59
CA ASP A 296 20.91 -3.17 19.28
C ASP A 296 19.92 -2.17 18.67
N ALA A 297 20.44 -1.09 18.10
CA ALA A 297 19.68 -0.17 17.28
C ALA A 297 19.75 -0.62 15.81
N THR A 298 18.65 -1.15 15.27
CA THR A 298 18.50 -1.29 13.82
C THR A 298 18.07 0.04 13.22
N HIS A 299 18.69 0.43 12.09
CA HIS A 299 18.34 1.65 11.37
C HIS A 299 17.28 1.38 10.28
N PHE A 300 17.02 0.11 9.97
CA PHE A 300 16.03 -0.33 9.00
C PHE A 300 14.60 -0.12 9.54
N PRO A 301 13.67 0.41 8.73
CA PRO A 301 12.24 0.47 9.04
C PRO A 301 11.66 -0.83 9.61
N LEU A 302 12.04 -1.98 9.04
CA LEU A 302 11.71 -3.31 9.57
C LEU A 302 12.97 -4.19 9.65
N ALA A 303 13.13 -4.91 10.75
CA ALA A 303 14.11 -5.97 10.89
C ALA A 303 13.48 -7.21 11.51
N LEU A 304 13.41 -8.30 10.74
CA LEU A 304 12.95 -9.60 11.18
C LEU A 304 14.13 -10.42 11.69
N VAL A 305 14.06 -10.80 12.96
CA VAL A 305 15.07 -11.62 13.63
C VAL A 305 14.44 -12.95 14.01
N VAL A 306 15.04 -14.06 13.55
CA VAL A 306 14.60 -15.41 13.90
C VAL A 306 15.67 -16.09 14.73
N THR A 307 15.26 -16.71 15.84
CA THR A 307 16.11 -17.51 16.72
C THR A 307 15.65 -18.98 16.65
N PRO A 308 16.50 -19.90 16.16
CA PRO A 308 16.13 -21.30 15.93
C PRO A 308 16.22 -22.18 17.19
N THR A 309 15.56 -21.77 18.28
CA THR A 309 15.28 -22.61 19.47
C THR A 309 14.30 -23.73 19.14
N GLU A 310 14.09 -24.70 20.05
CA GLU A 310 13.15 -25.84 19.87
C GLU A 310 11.80 -25.37 19.29
N ALA A 311 11.19 -24.40 19.97
CA ALA A 311 10.15 -23.52 19.45
C ALA A 311 10.81 -22.30 18.76
N LEU A 312 10.58 -22.11 17.46
CA LEU A 312 11.15 -20.96 16.72
C LEU A 312 10.63 -19.64 17.31
N ARG A 313 11.54 -18.77 17.76
CA ARG A 313 11.21 -17.43 18.23
C ARG A 313 11.46 -16.43 17.11
N VAL A 314 10.49 -15.55 16.87
CA VAL A 314 10.53 -14.51 15.83
C VAL A 314 10.30 -13.17 16.50
N MET A 315 11.17 -12.21 16.20
CA MET A 315 11.05 -10.82 16.65
C MET A 315 11.08 -9.91 15.44
N LEU A 316 10.04 -9.09 15.27
CA LEU A 316 10.02 -8.01 14.30
C LEU A 316 10.29 -6.69 15.02
N ALA A 317 11.46 -6.12 14.79
CA ALA A 317 11.77 -4.76 15.21
C ALA A 317 11.31 -3.78 14.14
N TYR A 318 10.63 -2.71 14.53
CA TYR A 318 10.14 -1.69 13.61
C TYR A 318 10.40 -0.28 14.12
N ARG A 319 10.46 0.68 13.20
CA ARG A 319 10.59 2.09 13.52
C ARG A 319 9.21 2.76 13.63
N PRO A 320 8.78 3.20 14.82
CA PRO A 320 7.45 3.80 15.00
C PRO A 320 7.30 5.15 14.29
N ASP A 321 8.41 5.81 13.94
CA ASP A 321 8.40 7.06 13.16
C ASP A 321 8.23 6.86 11.65
N VAL A 322 8.34 5.61 11.18
CA VAL A 322 8.19 5.23 9.76
C VAL A 322 6.93 4.39 9.53
N LEU A 323 6.66 3.43 10.42
CA LEU A 323 5.55 2.47 10.32
C LEU A 323 4.76 2.44 11.63
N SER A 324 3.44 2.30 11.53
CA SER A 324 2.60 2.11 12.71
C SER A 324 2.76 0.70 13.30
N GLY A 325 2.56 0.58 14.62
CA GLY A 325 2.63 -0.72 15.30
C GLY A 325 1.61 -1.74 14.78
N THR A 326 0.44 -1.29 14.29
CA THR A 326 -0.58 -2.16 13.69
C THR A 326 -0.10 -2.76 12.36
N VAL A 327 0.56 -1.97 11.50
CA VAL A 327 1.12 -2.47 10.24
C VAL A 327 2.24 -3.46 10.52
N ALA A 328 3.14 -3.14 11.46
CA ALA A 328 4.22 -4.04 11.84
C ALA A 328 3.70 -5.37 12.42
N ALA A 329 2.67 -5.33 13.29
CA ALA A 329 2.04 -6.54 13.81
C ALA A 329 1.46 -7.41 12.68
N GLY A 330 0.72 -6.78 11.74
CA GLY A 330 0.17 -7.48 10.58
C GLY A 330 1.25 -8.15 9.72
N VAL A 331 2.42 -7.53 9.53
CA VAL A 331 3.54 -8.14 8.80
C VAL A 331 4.07 -9.39 9.51
N LEU A 332 4.19 -9.36 10.84
CA LEU A 332 4.61 -10.51 11.64
C LEU A 332 3.58 -11.65 11.61
N ASP A 333 2.30 -11.32 11.68
CA ASP A 333 1.21 -12.30 11.60
C ASP A 333 1.19 -13.00 10.22
N ARG A 334 1.41 -12.24 9.14
CA ARG A 334 1.56 -12.79 7.78
C ARG A 334 2.76 -13.72 7.66
N PHE A 335 3.91 -13.35 8.24
CA PHE A 335 5.08 -14.22 8.25
C PHE A 335 4.79 -15.55 8.95
N THR A 336 4.11 -15.51 10.10
CA THR A 336 3.69 -16.71 10.83
C THR A 336 2.73 -17.56 10.00
N ALA A 337 1.71 -16.96 9.38
CA ALA A 337 0.76 -17.66 8.52
C ALA A 337 1.46 -18.32 7.31
N VAL A 338 2.38 -17.62 6.65
CA VAL A 338 3.16 -18.16 5.53
C VAL A 338 3.98 -19.38 5.99
N LEU A 339 4.63 -19.33 7.15
CA LEU A 339 5.35 -20.50 7.68
C LEU A 339 4.43 -21.70 7.92
N GLU A 340 3.24 -21.48 8.46
CA GLU A 340 2.24 -22.54 8.64
C GLU A 340 1.83 -23.18 7.30
N ARG A 341 1.62 -22.38 6.26
CA ARG A 341 1.24 -22.88 4.93
C ARG A 341 2.37 -23.64 4.25
N ILE A 342 3.60 -23.14 4.32
CA ILE A 342 4.79 -23.83 3.78
C ILE A 342 4.97 -25.19 4.47
N ALA A 343 4.78 -25.23 5.80
CA ALA A 343 4.89 -26.47 6.57
C ALA A 343 3.74 -27.47 6.33
N ALA A 344 2.60 -27.01 5.82
CA ALA A 344 1.43 -27.84 5.53
C ALA A 344 1.52 -28.50 4.14
N ASP A 345 1.87 -27.73 3.11
CA ASP A 345 2.02 -28.23 1.75
C ASP A 345 2.97 -27.36 0.90
N GLY A 346 4.21 -27.83 0.73
CA GLY A 346 5.19 -27.17 -0.14
C GLY A 346 4.95 -27.33 -1.64
N SER A 347 3.98 -28.15 -2.08
CA SER A 347 3.65 -28.32 -3.50
C SER A 347 2.69 -27.26 -4.02
N THR A 348 2.05 -26.51 -3.13
CA THR A 348 1.16 -25.40 -3.48
C THR A 348 1.92 -24.33 -4.28
N PRO A 349 1.38 -23.83 -5.42
CA PRO A 349 1.95 -22.71 -6.14
C PRO A 349 2.01 -21.45 -5.28
N VAL A 350 3.08 -20.66 -5.41
CA VAL A 350 3.31 -19.43 -4.62
C VAL A 350 2.11 -18.49 -4.66
N GLY A 351 1.51 -18.27 -5.84
CA GLY A 351 0.36 -17.38 -6.00
C GLY A 351 -0.96 -17.90 -5.41
N ARG A 352 -0.99 -19.16 -4.95
CA ARG A 352 -2.13 -19.76 -4.25
C ARG A 352 -1.91 -19.87 -2.74
N LEU A 353 -0.73 -19.50 -2.25
CA LEU A 353 -0.42 -19.51 -0.83
C LEU A 353 -1.21 -18.41 -0.13
N ASP A 354 -2.12 -18.78 0.78
CA ASP A 354 -2.90 -17.79 1.53
C ASP A 354 -2.03 -17.16 2.63
N ALA A 355 -1.57 -15.94 2.36
CA ALA A 355 -0.79 -15.13 3.30
C ALA A 355 -1.66 -14.35 4.29
N LEU A 356 -3.00 -14.52 4.29
CA LEU A 356 -3.85 -13.90 5.29
C LEU A 356 -3.71 -14.62 6.65
N PRO A 357 -3.49 -13.87 7.74
CA PRO A 357 -3.65 -14.37 9.10
C PRO A 357 -5.04 -14.97 9.32
N ALA A 358 -5.14 -15.89 10.28
CA ALA A 358 -6.41 -16.47 10.67
C ALA A 358 -7.42 -15.39 11.13
N GLY A 359 -8.66 -15.47 10.66
CA GLY A 359 -9.72 -14.51 11.02
C GLY A 359 -9.75 -13.22 10.18
N GLU A 360 -8.68 -12.90 9.44
CA GLU A 360 -8.63 -11.66 8.65
C GLU A 360 -9.62 -11.72 7.47
N ARG A 361 -9.75 -12.89 6.83
CA ARG A 361 -10.70 -13.10 5.73
C ARG A 361 -12.13 -12.91 6.21
N GLU A 362 -12.48 -13.47 7.36
CA GLU A 362 -13.80 -13.32 7.97
C GLU A 362 -14.09 -11.87 8.34
N ARG A 363 -13.11 -11.16 8.92
CA ARG A 363 -13.24 -9.73 9.23
C ARG A 363 -13.50 -8.89 7.98
N LEU A 364 -12.73 -9.10 6.91
CA LEU A 364 -12.92 -8.41 5.63
C LEU A 364 -14.29 -8.73 5.02
N ALA A 365 -14.74 -9.99 5.11
CA ALA A 365 -16.06 -10.38 4.62
C ALA A 365 -17.19 -9.68 5.38
N VAL A 366 -17.07 -9.52 6.71
CA VAL A 366 -18.02 -8.75 7.53
C VAL A 366 -18.00 -7.27 7.15
N GLU A 367 -16.81 -6.68 6.99
CA GLU A 367 -16.65 -5.28 6.59
C GLU A 367 -17.30 -5.00 5.22
N TRP A 368 -17.02 -5.82 4.21
CA TRP A 368 -17.63 -5.70 2.88
C TRP A 368 -19.13 -6.01 2.87
N ALA A 369 -19.61 -6.85 3.81
CA ALA A 369 -21.03 -7.10 3.96
C ALA A 369 -21.77 -5.92 4.63
N ALA A 370 -21.08 -5.13 5.48
CA ALA A 370 -21.68 -4.01 6.18
C ALA A 370 -22.15 -2.87 5.25
N THR A 371 -21.56 -2.75 4.05
CA THR A 371 -21.98 -1.76 3.04
C THR A 371 -22.99 -2.32 2.03
N ARG A 372 -23.59 -3.49 2.29
CA ARG A 372 -24.63 -4.08 1.44
C ARG A 372 -25.99 -3.56 1.87
N HIS A 373 -26.70 -2.97 0.92
CA HIS A 373 -28.07 -2.50 1.10
C HIS A 373 -28.95 -3.05 -0.02
N ASP A 374 -30.21 -3.33 0.30
CA ASP A 374 -31.21 -3.66 -0.73
C ASP A 374 -31.51 -2.41 -1.56
N LEU A 375 -31.58 -2.58 -2.87
CA LEU A 375 -31.94 -1.51 -3.78
C LEU A 375 -33.46 -1.48 -3.98
N PRO A 376 -34.10 -0.30 -3.96
CA PRO A 376 -35.51 -0.17 -4.26
C PRO A 376 -35.78 -0.47 -5.73
N ASP A 377 -37.02 -0.84 -6.05
CA ASP A 377 -37.47 -1.04 -7.43
C ASP A 377 -37.56 0.27 -8.24
N SER A 378 -37.53 1.43 -7.58
CA SER A 378 -37.49 2.75 -8.21
C SER A 378 -36.13 3.01 -8.89
N THR A 379 -36.16 3.51 -10.12
CA THR A 379 -34.98 4.01 -10.84
C THR A 379 -34.65 5.44 -10.44
N ILE A 380 -33.46 5.91 -10.80
CA ILE A 380 -33.09 7.34 -10.67
C ILE A 380 -34.13 8.30 -11.29
N ALA A 381 -34.77 7.89 -12.40
CA ALA A 381 -35.76 8.70 -13.09
C ALA A 381 -37.13 8.70 -12.36
N ASP A 382 -37.48 7.60 -11.67
CA ASP A 382 -38.62 7.55 -10.76
C ASP A 382 -38.38 8.47 -9.56
N LEU A 383 -37.18 8.43 -8.96
CA LEU A 383 -36.81 9.29 -7.83
C LEU A 383 -36.91 10.78 -8.19
N LEU A 384 -36.47 11.19 -9.39
CA LEU A 384 -36.66 12.57 -9.86
C LEU A 384 -38.15 12.94 -9.98
N GLY A 385 -38.98 12.01 -10.45
CA GLY A 385 -40.43 12.24 -10.56
C GLY A 385 -41.11 12.36 -9.19
N GLU A 386 -40.71 11.54 -8.23
CA GLU A 386 -41.15 11.63 -6.83
C GLU A 386 -40.76 12.99 -6.23
N GLN A 387 -39.53 13.45 -6.46
CA GLN A 387 -39.07 14.77 -6.01
C GLN A 387 -39.85 15.90 -6.68
N ALA A 388 -40.12 15.79 -7.99
CA ALA A 388 -40.86 16.81 -8.71
C ALA A 388 -42.29 16.98 -8.19
N ALA A 389 -42.93 15.88 -7.75
CA ALA A 389 -44.23 15.93 -7.10
C ALA A 389 -44.19 16.56 -5.70
N GLN A 390 -43.06 16.44 -4.98
CA GLN A 390 -42.90 17.01 -3.64
C GLN A 390 -42.63 18.52 -3.64
N THR A 391 -41.88 19.03 -4.64
CA THR A 391 -41.49 20.45 -4.73
C THR A 391 -41.75 21.04 -6.11
N PRO A 392 -43.00 21.06 -6.62
CA PRO A 392 -43.29 21.35 -8.02
C PRO A 392 -42.93 22.76 -8.47
N ASP A 393 -43.11 23.76 -7.60
CA ASP A 393 -42.97 25.18 -7.93
C ASP A 393 -41.52 25.70 -7.79
N GLU A 394 -40.63 24.89 -7.24
CA GLU A 394 -39.25 25.26 -7.01
C GLU A 394 -38.41 25.14 -8.29
N ILE A 395 -37.38 25.98 -8.43
CA ILE A 395 -36.47 25.94 -9.59
C ILE A 395 -35.60 24.68 -9.55
N ALA A 396 -35.68 23.87 -10.60
CA ALA A 396 -34.87 22.68 -10.78
C ALA A 396 -33.59 22.99 -11.55
N LEU A 397 -33.74 23.62 -12.73
CA LEU A 397 -32.63 23.88 -13.65
C LEU A 397 -32.52 25.36 -14.02
N VAL A 398 -31.28 25.80 -14.18
CA VAL A 398 -30.93 27.13 -14.71
C VAL A 398 -29.92 26.97 -15.84
N PHE A 399 -30.18 27.61 -16.98
CA PHE A 399 -29.24 27.71 -18.10
C PHE A 399 -29.29 29.13 -18.68
N GLY A 400 -28.21 29.90 -18.48
CA GLY A 400 -28.19 31.32 -18.84
C GLY A 400 -29.32 32.10 -18.13
N ALA A 401 -30.27 32.61 -18.91
CA ALA A 401 -31.45 33.32 -18.39
C ALA A 401 -32.66 32.40 -18.13
N GLU A 402 -32.68 31.21 -18.73
CA GLU A 402 -33.80 30.27 -18.59
C GLU A 402 -33.79 29.62 -17.21
N ARG A 403 -34.98 29.48 -16.62
CA ARG A 403 -35.25 28.82 -15.34
C ARG A 403 -36.43 27.90 -15.52
N VAL A 404 -36.28 26.67 -15.07
CA VAL A 404 -37.32 25.62 -15.20
C VAL A 404 -37.63 25.06 -13.83
N THR A 405 -38.91 25.05 -13.48
CA THR A 405 -39.37 24.45 -12.21
C THR A 405 -39.34 22.92 -12.27
N TYR A 406 -39.44 22.26 -11.12
CA TYR A 406 -39.54 20.79 -11.10
C TYR A 406 -40.77 20.27 -11.85
N ALA A 407 -41.92 20.94 -11.74
CA ALA A 407 -43.13 20.55 -12.47
C ALA A 407 -42.96 20.70 -14.00
N GLU A 408 -42.34 21.80 -14.44
CA GLU A 408 -42.05 22.03 -15.86
C GLU A 408 -41.03 21.03 -16.40
N LEU A 409 -39.99 20.72 -15.62
CA LEU A 409 -38.97 19.73 -15.95
C LEU A 409 -39.58 18.34 -16.13
N ASP A 410 -40.36 17.86 -15.15
CA ASP A 410 -41.00 16.55 -15.21
C ASP A 410 -41.97 16.45 -16.41
N ALA A 411 -42.74 17.52 -16.67
CA ALA A 411 -43.62 17.57 -17.83
C ALA A 411 -42.88 17.52 -19.17
N ARG A 412 -41.75 18.24 -19.31
CA ARG A 412 -40.88 18.18 -20.50
C ARG A 412 -40.27 16.78 -20.68
N ILE A 413 -39.77 16.17 -19.59
CA ILE A 413 -39.22 14.81 -19.58
C ILE A 413 -40.27 13.80 -20.04
N ASN A 414 -41.48 13.85 -19.49
CA ASN A 414 -42.55 12.88 -19.82
C ASN A 414 -42.99 12.97 -21.28
N ARG A 415 -43.15 14.18 -21.81
CA ARG A 415 -43.51 14.40 -23.23
C ARG A 415 -42.44 13.84 -24.16
N LEU A 416 -41.17 14.12 -23.88
CA LEU A 416 -40.08 13.60 -24.69
C LEU A 416 -39.94 12.08 -24.54
N ALA A 417 -40.14 11.53 -23.34
CA ALA A 417 -40.09 10.08 -23.12
C ALA A 417 -41.15 9.35 -23.96
N ARG A 418 -42.38 9.88 -24.06
CA ARG A 418 -43.43 9.33 -24.92
C ARG A 418 -43.05 9.37 -26.39
N LEU A 419 -42.51 10.49 -26.85
CA LEU A 419 -42.02 10.62 -28.22
C LEU A 419 -40.90 9.61 -28.51
N LEU A 420 -39.91 9.49 -27.63
CA LEU A 420 -38.82 8.53 -27.78
C LEU A 420 -39.30 7.09 -27.77
N ALA A 421 -40.26 6.74 -26.91
CA ALA A 421 -40.89 5.43 -26.92
C ALA A 421 -41.60 5.14 -28.26
N ALA A 422 -42.29 6.12 -28.83
CA ALA A 422 -42.87 6.02 -30.17
C ALA A 422 -41.81 5.89 -31.28
N ARG A 423 -40.58 6.35 -31.05
CA ARG A 423 -39.41 6.14 -31.92
C ARG A 423 -38.58 4.90 -31.57
N GLY A 424 -39.10 4.00 -30.72
CA GLY A 424 -38.49 2.70 -30.45
C GLY A 424 -37.51 2.65 -29.27
N ALA A 425 -37.44 3.71 -28.46
CA ALA A 425 -36.75 3.65 -27.17
C ALA A 425 -37.47 2.69 -26.22
N ALA A 426 -36.74 1.71 -25.73
CA ALA A 426 -37.26 0.62 -24.90
C ALA A 426 -36.08 -0.01 -24.11
N PRO A 427 -36.35 -0.87 -23.11
CA PRO A 427 -35.31 -1.62 -22.42
C PRO A 427 -34.31 -2.31 -23.37
N GLU A 428 -33.03 -2.27 -23.01
CA GLU A 428 -31.90 -2.81 -23.80
C GLU A 428 -31.66 -2.13 -25.16
N ARG A 429 -32.34 -1.03 -25.45
CA ARG A 429 -32.06 -0.17 -26.62
C ARG A 429 -31.24 1.05 -26.19
N VAL A 430 -30.50 1.62 -27.14
CA VAL A 430 -29.68 2.82 -26.93
C VAL A 430 -30.27 4.01 -27.68
N VAL A 431 -30.33 5.17 -27.05
CA VAL A 431 -30.65 6.45 -27.68
C VAL A 431 -29.42 7.35 -27.57
N ALA A 432 -28.90 7.84 -28.69
CA ALA A 432 -27.77 8.75 -28.67
C ALA A 432 -28.24 10.19 -28.45
N LEU A 433 -27.50 10.94 -27.64
CA LEU A 433 -27.76 12.34 -27.31
C LEU A 433 -26.62 13.19 -27.87
N ALA A 434 -26.91 13.92 -28.94
CA ALA A 434 -25.98 14.82 -29.60
C ALA A 434 -26.51 16.26 -29.46
N LEU A 435 -26.56 16.73 -28.22
CA LEU A 435 -27.11 18.02 -27.83
C LEU A 435 -26.02 18.89 -27.20
N PRO A 436 -26.03 20.21 -27.44
CA PRO A 436 -25.18 21.11 -26.69
C PRO A 436 -25.60 21.12 -25.21
N ARG A 437 -24.74 21.63 -24.33
CA ARG A 437 -25.09 21.83 -22.92
C ARG A 437 -26.27 22.79 -22.83
N SER A 438 -27.39 22.32 -22.29
CA SER A 438 -28.62 23.09 -22.14
C SER A 438 -29.57 22.34 -21.19
N ILE A 439 -30.73 22.95 -20.91
CA ILE A 439 -31.82 22.26 -20.22
C ILE A 439 -32.30 21.04 -21.03
N ASP A 440 -32.35 21.14 -22.36
CA ASP A 440 -32.81 20.04 -23.23
C ASP A 440 -31.90 18.80 -23.14
N MET A 441 -30.60 18.97 -22.91
CA MET A 441 -29.70 17.84 -22.67
C MET A 441 -30.11 17.05 -21.41
N VAL A 442 -30.42 17.74 -20.31
CA VAL A 442 -30.88 17.11 -19.06
C VAL A 442 -32.26 16.48 -19.25
N VAL A 443 -33.17 17.18 -19.94
CA VAL A 443 -34.51 16.66 -20.29
C VAL A 443 -34.40 15.37 -21.11
N ALA A 444 -33.57 15.36 -22.16
CA ALA A 444 -33.37 14.21 -23.03
C ALA A 444 -32.76 13.02 -22.30
N LEU A 445 -31.76 13.27 -21.44
CA LEU A 445 -31.14 12.25 -20.61
C LEU A 445 -32.18 11.55 -19.73
N PHE A 446 -32.97 12.28 -18.95
CA PHE A 446 -33.99 11.68 -18.10
C PHE A 446 -35.18 11.10 -18.89
N ALA A 447 -35.51 11.68 -20.05
CA ALA A 447 -36.56 11.15 -20.92
C ALA A 447 -36.20 9.78 -21.47
N VAL A 448 -34.96 9.59 -21.93
CA VAL A 448 -34.44 8.28 -22.33
C VAL A 448 -34.55 7.30 -21.16
N LEU A 449 -34.11 7.72 -19.97
CA LEU A 449 -34.16 6.84 -18.79
C LEU A 449 -35.58 6.40 -18.43
N ARG A 450 -36.61 7.23 -18.63
CA ARG A 450 -38.02 6.86 -18.38
C ARG A 450 -38.57 5.81 -19.35
N THR A 451 -37.94 5.63 -20.51
CA THR A 451 -38.32 4.57 -21.47
C THR A 451 -37.71 3.21 -21.12
N GLY A 452 -36.78 3.15 -20.16
CA GLY A 452 -35.95 1.98 -19.88
C GLY A 452 -34.75 1.80 -20.81
N ALA A 453 -34.61 2.66 -21.82
CA ALA A 453 -33.46 2.67 -22.73
C ALA A 453 -32.22 3.28 -22.07
N ALA A 454 -31.04 2.90 -22.60
CA ALA A 454 -29.80 3.57 -22.26
C ALA A 454 -29.58 4.82 -23.10
N TYR A 455 -29.08 5.91 -22.49
CA TYR A 455 -28.59 7.04 -23.26
C TYR A 455 -27.10 6.88 -23.60
N LEU A 456 -26.69 7.40 -24.75
CA LEU A 456 -25.30 7.51 -25.20
C LEU A 456 -25.00 8.99 -25.45
N PRO A 457 -24.32 9.70 -24.54
CA PRO A 457 -23.93 11.08 -24.77
C PRO A 457 -22.80 11.15 -25.82
N LEU A 458 -22.97 12.00 -26.83
CA LEU A 458 -21.93 12.31 -27.82
C LEU A 458 -21.26 13.62 -27.45
N GLU A 459 -19.93 13.60 -27.34
CA GLU A 459 -19.14 14.82 -27.14
C GLU A 459 -18.97 15.53 -28.49
N LEU A 460 -19.59 16.70 -28.64
CA LEU A 460 -19.70 17.38 -29.94
C LEU A 460 -18.35 17.92 -30.44
N ASP A 461 -17.39 18.14 -29.55
CA ASP A 461 -16.02 18.55 -29.89
C ASP A 461 -15.16 17.40 -30.43
N HIS A 462 -15.65 16.15 -30.39
CA HIS A 462 -14.95 15.04 -31.02
C HIS A 462 -14.99 15.13 -32.56
N PRO A 463 -13.93 14.65 -33.25
CA PRO A 463 -13.95 14.55 -34.70
C PRO A 463 -15.14 13.73 -35.21
N THR A 464 -15.74 14.12 -36.33
CA THR A 464 -16.90 13.44 -36.94
C THR A 464 -16.67 11.95 -37.14
N GLU A 465 -15.47 11.53 -37.55
CA GLU A 465 -15.10 10.11 -37.69
C GLU A 465 -15.23 9.34 -36.36
N ARG A 466 -14.86 9.97 -35.24
CA ARG A 466 -15.00 9.35 -33.92
C ARG A 466 -16.46 9.22 -33.52
N LEU A 467 -17.28 10.21 -33.81
CA LEU A 467 -18.72 10.17 -33.57
C LEU A 467 -19.40 9.08 -34.43
N ALA A 468 -19.03 8.98 -35.71
CA ALA A 468 -19.49 7.92 -36.61
C ALA A 468 -19.16 6.53 -36.05
N LEU A 469 -17.92 6.32 -35.60
CA LEU A 469 -17.49 5.05 -35.01
C LEU A 469 -18.29 4.68 -33.76
N MET A 470 -18.63 5.65 -32.91
CA MET A 470 -19.46 5.41 -31.73
C MET A 470 -20.91 5.05 -32.11
N LEU A 471 -21.47 5.73 -33.11
CA LEU A 471 -22.82 5.47 -33.61
C LEU A 471 -22.92 4.10 -34.29
N ASP A 472 -21.92 3.73 -35.11
CA ASP A 472 -21.85 2.43 -35.79
C ASP A 472 -21.73 1.26 -34.81
N ASP A 473 -20.99 1.46 -33.73
CA ASP A 473 -20.78 0.47 -32.66
C ASP A 473 -22.03 0.33 -31.78
N ALA A 474 -22.60 1.45 -31.32
CA ALA A 474 -23.75 1.45 -30.41
C ALA A 474 -25.11 1.19 -31.09
N ARG A 475 -25.23 1.50 -32.39
CA ARG A 475 -26.45 1.35 -33.21
C ARG A 475 -27.71 1.87 -32.51
N PRO A 476 -27.74 3.16 -32.13
CA PRO A 476 -28.87 3.71 -31.41
C PRO A 476 -30.16 3.63 -32.24
N VAL A 477 -31.30 3.42 -31.57
CA VAL A 477 -32.63 3.47 -32.23
C VAL A 477 -33.01 4.88 -32.68
N CYS A 478 -32.42 5.89 -32.04
CA CYS A 478 -32.70 7.29 -32.29
C CYS A 478 -31.46 8.12 -31.89
N VAL A 479 -31.14 9.14 -32.68
CA VAL A 479 -30.16 10.18 -32.33
C VAL A 479 -30.94 11.46 -32.07
N VAL A 480 -30.89 11.98 -30.84
CA VAL A 480 -31.55 13.24 -30.46
C VAL A 480 -30.56 14.38 -30.62
N SER A 481 -30.97 15.45 -31.33
CA SER A 481 -30.10 16.59 -31.60
C SER A 481 -30.90 17.89 -31.78
N THR A 482 -30.21 18.96 -32.17
CA THR A 482 -30.79 20.22 -32.66
C THR A 482 -30.50 20.35 -34.16
N THR A 483 -31.22 21.22 -34.86
CA THR A 483 -31.05 21.46 -36.29
C THR A 483 -29.61 21.88 -36.61
N ALA A 484 -29.03 22.75 -35.78
CA ALA A 484 -27.66 23.22 -35.93
C ALA A 484 -26.62 22.10 -35.79
N VAL A 485 -26.76 21.23 -34.79
CA VAL A 485 -25.81 20.14 -34.54
C VAL A 485 -26.00 19.00 -35.53
N ALA A 486 -27.24 18.64 -35.86
CA ALA A 486 -27.56 17.58 -36.80
C ALA A 486 -26.93 17.80 -38.19
N ALA A 487 -26.78 19.05 -38.63
CA ALA A 487 -26.12 19.40 -39.89
C ALA A 487 -24.64 18.96 -39.97
N THR A 488 -24.01 18.67 -38.82
CA THR A 488 -22.60 18.26 -38.71
C THR A 488 -22.41 16.78 -38.37
N LEU A 489 -23.51 16.06 -38.14
CA LEU A 489 -23.49 14.66 -37.70
C LEU A 489 -23.70 13.70 -38.88
N PRO A 490 -23.06 12.52 -38.85
CA PRO A 490 -23.21 11.50 -39.88
C PRO A 490 -24.42 10.58 -39.61
N ALA A 491 -25.56 11.13 -39.20
CA ALA A 491 -26.76 10.36 -38.88
C ALA A 491 -28.05 11.20 -38.99
N ASP A 492 -29.16 10.54 -39.33
CA ASP A 492 -30.49 11.13 -39.23
C ASP A 492 -30.86 11.35 -37.75
N CYS A 493 -31.30 12.57 -37.43
CA CYS A 493 -31.52 13.00 -36.06
C CYS A 493 -32.99 13.41 -35.82
N LEU A 494 -33.50 13.11 -34.63
CA LEU A 494 -34.68 13.77 -34.06
C LEU A 494 -34.26 15.16 -33.58
N GLN A 495 -34.61 16.20 -34.34
CA GLN A 495 -34.24 17.59 -34.08
C GLN A 495 -35.28 18.24 -33.14
N LEU A 496 -34.89 18.56 -31.91
CA LEU A 496 -35.83 19.06 -30.88
C LEU A 496 -36.35 20.48 -31.17
N ASP A 497 -35.64 21.26 -31.97
CA ASP A 497 -35.97 22.62 -32.39
C ASP A 497 -36.69 22.67 -33.76
N ASP A 498 -36.92 21.52 -34.40
CA ASP A 498 -37.72 21.45 -35.62
C ASP A 498 -39.20 21.79 -35.30
N PRO A 499 -39.85 22.72 -36.03
CA PRO A 499 -41.22 23.14 -35.73
C PRO A 499 -42.25 22.00 -35.71
N ALA A 500 -42.09 20.96 -36.52
CA ALA A 500 -42.97 19.80 -36.53
C ALA A 500 -42.76 18.93 -35.28
N VAL A 501 -41.51 18.75 -34.84
CA VAL A 501 -41.19 18.02 -33.60
C VAL A 501 -41.68 18.79 -32.38
N VAL A 502 -41.51 20.11 -32.34
CA VAL A 502 -42.04 20.98 -31.27
C VAL A 502 -43.57 20.87 -31.19
N ALA A 503 -44.25 20.90 -32.33
CA ALA A 503 -45.70 20.72 -32.40
C ALA A 503 -46.11 19.32 -31.91
N GLU A 504 -45.41 18.26 -32.32
CA GLU A 504 -45.65 16.88 -31.87
C GLU A 504 -45.48 16.78 -30.34
N LEU A 505 -44.37 17.29 -29.79
CA LEU A 505 -44.12 17.32 -28.34
C LEU A 505 -45.21 18.05 -27.58
N SER A 506 -45.71 19.19 -28.08
CA SER A 506 -46.76 19.98 -27.42
C SER A 506 -48.08 19.23 -27.25
N THR A 507 -48.33 18.21 -28.08
CA THR A 507 -49.55 17.38 -28.02
C THR A 507 -49.38 16.10 -27.19
N GLN A 508 -48.14 15.78 -26.78
CA GLN A 508 -47.88 14.63 -25.91
C GLN A 508 -48.41 14.87 -24.50
N ASP A 509 -48.92 13.79 -23.89
CA ASP A 509 -49.33 13.78 -22.48
C ASP A 509 -48.09 13.95 -21.58
N SER A 510 -48.19 14.82 -20.58
CA SER A 510 -47.10 15.10 -19.63
C SER A 510 -47.09 14.20 -18.39
N THR A 511 -47.97 13.20 -18.30
CA THR A 511 -47.97 12.20 -17.23
C THR A 511 -46.87 11.15 -17.44
N PRO A 512 -46.38 10.49 -16.38
CA PRO A 512 -45.36 9.44 -16.50
C PRO A 512 -45.79 8.24 -17.36
N LEU A 513 -44.83 7.61 -18.04
CA LEU A 513 -45.05 6.39 -18.83
C LEU A 513 -45.43 5.17 -17.97
N GLY A 514 -44.97 5.11 -16.72
CA GLY A 514 -45.28 4.03 -15.79
C GLY A 514 -44.69 2.65 -16.17
N LEU A 515 -43.65 2.62 -17.00
CA LEU A 515 -43.00 1.39 -17.42
C LEU A 515 -42.22 0.76 -16.25
N ARG A 516 -42.20 -0.58 -16.21
CA ARG A 516 -41.38 -1.37 -15.28
C ARG A 516 -40.52 -2.32 -16.09
N PHE A 517 -39.24 -2.38 -15.75
CA PHE A 517 -38.22 -3.17 -16.43
C PHE A 517 -37.15 -3.58 -15.43
N ASP A 518 -36.33 -4.55 -15.81
CA ASP A 518 -35.23 -5.02 -14.97
C ASP A 518 -34.15 -3.93 -14.83
N GLN A 519 -33.83 -3.54 -13.60
CA GLN A 519 -32.77 -2.55 -13.35
C GLN A 519 -31.35 -3.05 -13.69
N ARG A 520 -31.18 -4.32 -14.06
CA ARG A 520 -29.94 -4.83 -14.65
C ARG A 520 -29.76 -4.39 -16.11
N HIS A 521 -30.80 -3.88 -16.75
CA HIS A 521 -30.69 -3.32 -18.09
C HIS A 521 -29.81 -2.06 -18.12
N PRO A 522 -29.21 -1.73 -19.28
CA PRO A 522 -28.39 -0.53 -19.47
C PRO A 522 -29.16 0.77 -19.19
N ALA A 523 -28.62 1.66 -18.35
CA ALA A 523 -29.09 3.04 -18.17
C ALA A 523 -28.30 4.03 -19.02
N TYR A 524 -27.01 3.78 -19.24
CA TYR A 524 -26.20 4.57 -20.15
C TYR A 524 -25.03 3.79 -20.74
N VAL A 525 -24.50 4.33 -21.83
CA VAL A 525 -23.26 3.88 -22.46
C VAL A 525 -22.34 5.08 -22.59
N ILE A 526 -21.20 5.07 -21.89
CA ILE A 526 -20.18 6.13 -21.98
C ILE A 526 -18.90 5.56 -22.59
N TYR A 527 -18.37 6.20 -23.63
CA TYR A 527 -17.15 5.74 -24.30
C TYR A 527 -15.89 6.27 -23.62
N THR A 528 -14.93 5.38 -23.38
CA THR A 528 -13.61 5.72 -22.83
C THR A 528 -12.50 5.49 -23.85
N SER A 529 -11.33 6.11 -23.66
CA SER A 529 -10.14 5.85 -24.47
C SER A 529 -9.66 4.41 -24.22
N GLY A 530 -9.95 3.50 -25.13
CA GLY A 530 -9.45 2.13 -25.05
C GLY A 530 -7.94 2.07 -25.20
N SER A 531 -7.27 1.19 -24.46
CA SER A 531 -5.83 0.91 -24.57
C SER A 531 -5.37 0.50 -25.98
N THR A 532 -6.32 0.09 -26.82
CA THR A 532 -6.11 -0.32 -28.22
C THR A 532 -6.30 0.82 -29.23
N GLY A 533 -6.48 2.06 -28.77
CA GLY A 533 -6.70 3.24 -29.63
C GLY A 533 -8.12 3.40 -30.18
N ARG A 534 -8.95 2.35 -30.12
CA ARG A 534 -10.40 2.43 -30.44
C ARG A 534 -11.21 2.71 -29.16
N PRO A 535 -12.13 3.69 -29.17
CA PRO A 535 -13.04 3.94 -28.05
C PRO A 535 -13.83 2.69 -27.67
N LYS A 536 -14.09 2.48 -26.36
CA LYS A 536 -14.90 1.35 -25.85
C LYS A 536 -16.07 1.89 -25.03
N GLY A 537 -17.29 1.47 -25.36
CA GLY A 537 -18.49 1.81 -24.60
C GLY A 537 -18.56 1.03 -23.28
N VAL A 538 -18.58 1.73 -22.17
CA VAL A 538 -18.86 1.18 -20.84
C VAL A 538 -20.36 1.22 -20.62
N VAL A 539 -20.97 0.05 -20.44
CA VAL A 539 -22.41 -0.11 -20.24
C VAL A 539 -22.69 -0.14 -18.74
N THR A 540 -23.37 0.87 -18.23
CA THR A 540 -23.74 0.94 -16.81
C THR A 540 -25.23 0.64 -16.64
N PRO A 541 -25.60 -0.31 -15.75
CA PRO A 541 -27.00 -0.65 -15.53
C PRO A 541 -27.71 0.35 -14.61
N TYR A 542 -29.04 0.43 -14.71
CA TYR A 542 -29.88 1.27 -13.83
C TYR A 542 -29.60 1.06 -12.35
N ARG A 543 -29.50 -0.20 -11.90
CA ARG A 543 -29.21 -0.53 -10.50
C ARG A 543 -27.92 0.11 -9.99
N GLY A 544 -26.90 0.23 -10.86
CA GLY A 544 -25.61 0.83 -10.49
C GLY A 544 -25.76 2.33 -10.27
N LEU A 545 -26.50 3.00 -11.15
CA LEU A 545 -26.79 4.42 -11.06
C LEU A 545 -27.71 4.75 -9.87
N THR A 546 -28.78 3.97 -9.65
CA THR A 546 -29.64 4.10 -8.47
C THR A 546 -28.86 3.86 -7.17
N ASN A 547 -28.00 2.84 -7.14
CA ASN A 547 -27.13 2.58 -5.98
C ASN A 547 -26.21 3.78 -5.69
N MET A 548 -25.68 4.42 -6.73
CA MET A 548 -24.85 5.61 -6.59
C MET A 548 -25.62 6.76 -5.94
N GLN A 549 -26.87 7.02 -6.35
CA GLN A 549 -27.75 8.01 -5.71
C GLN A 549 -27.93 7.75 -4.22
N LEU A 550 -28.26 6.51 -3.85
CA LEU A 550 -28.54 6.17 -2.46
C LEU A 550 -27.28 6.29 -1.59
N ASN A 551 -26.13 5.85 -2.11
CA ASN A 551 -24.86 6.01 -1.44
C ASN A 551 -24.50 7.51 -1.26
N HIS A 552 -24.68 8.34 -2.29
CA HIS A 552 -24.41 9.78 -2.18
C HIS A 552 -25.38 10.47 -1.22
N ARG A 553 -26.66 10.06 -1.20
CA ARG A 553 -27.66 10.56 -0.25
C ARG A 553 -27.19 10.36 1.19
N GLU A 554 -26.73 9.17 1.52
CA GLU A 554 -26.25 8.84 2.86
C GLU A 554 -24.90 9.51 3.20
N ALA A 555 -23.91 9.35 2.32
CA ALA A 555 -22.53 9.72 2.62
C ALA A 555 -22.21 11.20 2.42
N ILE A 556 -22.94 11.90 1.53
CA ILE A 556 -22.59 13.25 1.08
C ILE A 556 -23.76 14.22 1.29
N PHE A 557 -24.95 13.92 0.74
CA PHE A 557 -26.04 14.89 0.68
C PHE A 557 -26.66 15.14 2.05
N ALA A 558 -27.07 14.10 2.78
CA ALA A 558 -27.69 14.27 4.09
C ALA A 558 -26.76 15.01 5.09
N PRO A 559 -25.46 14.68 5.22
CA PRO A 559 -24.53 15.46 6.04
C PRO A 559 -24.40 16.93 5.59
N THR A 560 -24.30 17.17 4.28
CA THR A 560 -24.10 18.53 3.73
C THR A 560 -25.36 19.38 3.91
N ILE A 561 -26.54 18.83 3.66
CA ILE A 561 -27.84 19.48 3.87
C ILE A 561 -28.04 19.80 5.35
N ALA A 562 -27.69 18.87 6.26
CA ALA A 562 -27.76 19.12 7.69
C ALA A 562 -26.82 20.26 8.12
N ALA A 563 -25.59 20.29 7.62
CA ALA A 563 -24.65 21.39 7.86
C ALA A 563 -25.17 22.73 7.30
N ALA A 564 -25.92 22.68 6.22
CA ALA A 564 -26.58 23.83 5.61
C ALA A 564 -27.95 24.17 6.26
N SER A 565 -28.27 23.59 7.42
CA SER A 565 -29.55 23.80 8.14
C SER A 565 -30.80 23.46 7.31
N GLY A 566 -30.71 22.43 6.48
CA GLY A 566 -31.82 21.96 5.66
C GLY A 566 -32.16 22.84 4.45
N ARG A 567 -31.38 23.90 4.18
CA ARG A 567 -31.64 24.76 3.02
C ARG A 567 -31.37 24.04 1.71
N ARG A 568 -32.06 24.45 0.65
CA ARG A 568 -31.70 24.05 -0.72
C ARG A 568 -30.36 24.65 -1.14
N LEU A 569 -29.56 23.84 -1.81
CA LEU A 569 -28.26 24.21 -2.33
C LEU A 569 -28.35 24.53 -3.83
N ARG A 570 -27.36 25.28 -4.30
CA ARG A 570 -27.13 25.56 -5.73
C ARG A 570 -25.88 24.86 -6.20
N ILE A 571 -26.00 24.12 -7.29
CA ILE A 571 -24.93 23.28 -7.81
C ILE A 571 -24.58 23.77 -9.21
N ALA A 572 -23.30 23.99 -9.50
CA ALA A 572 -22.86 24.23 -10.86
C ALA A 572 -22.58 22.89 -11.53
N HIS A 573 -23.27 22.59 -12.63
CA HIS A 573 -22.96 21.43 -13.47
C HIS A 573 -21.87 21.81 -14.47
N THR A 574 -20.64 21.38 -14.22
CA THR A 574 -19.41 21.80 -14.92
C THR A 574 -18.70 20.66 -15.66
N VAL A 575 -19.08 19.41 -15.38
CA VAL A 575 -18.47 18.22 -15.99
C VAL A 575 -19.17 17.91 -17.32
N SER A 576 -18.43 17.38 -18.31
CA SER A 576 -19.02 16.93 -19.59
C SER A 576 -20.00 15.78 -19.35
N PHE A 577 -21.17 15.82 -20.01
CA PHE A 577 -22.15 14.73 -19.98
C PHE A 577 -21.64 13.43 -20.61
N ALA A 578 -20.55 13.49 -21.40
CA ALA A 578 -19.87 12.32 -21.93
C ALA A 578 -18.89 11.68 -20.93
N PHE A 579 -18.83 12.18 -19.70
CA PHE A 579 -18.06 11.62 -18.60
C PHE A 579 -19.00 11.21 -17.47
N ASP A 580 -18.76 10.05 -16.86
CA ASP A 580 -19.65 9.45 -15.85
C ASP A 580 -19.81 10.32 -14.59
N MET A 581 -18.76 11.04 -14.21
CA MET A 581 -18.77 12.01 -13.11
C MET A 581 -19.83 13.14 -13.29
N SER A 582 -20.35 13.39 -14.50
CA SER A 582 -21.44 14.38 -14.68
C SER A 582 -22.68 14.03 -13.87
N TRP A 583 -22.87 12.76 -13.52
CA TRP A 583 -23.97 12.36 -12.67
C TRP A 583 -23.91 12.99 -11.29
N GLU A 584 -22.74 13.15 -10.66
CA GLU A 584 -22.64 13.65 -9.28
C GLU A 584 -23.37 14.99 -9.09
N GLU A 585 -23.28 15.88 -10.07
CA GLU A 585 -23.94 17.18 -10.07
C GLU A 585 -25.47 17.03 -10.31
N LEU A 586 -25.89 16.06 -11.13
CA LEU A 586 -27.31 15.74 -11.37
C LEU A 586 -27.96 14.97 -10.22
N LEU A 587 -27.21 14.24 -9.40
CA LEU A 587 -27.76 13.53 -8.24
C LEU A 587 -28.35 14.53 -7.22
N TRP A 588 -27.81 15.75 -7.13
CA TRP A 588 -28.40 16.83 -6.34
C TRP A 588 -29.75 17.32 -6.88
N LEU A 589 -29.96 17.27 -8.21
CA LEU A 589 -31.27 17.53 -8.82
C LEU A 589 -32.29 16.50 -8.35
N VAL A 590 -31.89 15.24 -8.22
CA VAL A 590 -32.78 14.17 -7.72
C VAL A 590 -33.12 14.35 -6.24
N GLU A 591 -32.25 14.99 -5.46
CA GLU A 591 -32.52 15.38 -4.06
C GLU A 591 -33.29 16.70 -3.89
N GLY A 592 -33.74 17.32 -4.98
CA GLY A 592 -34.57 18.52 -4.88
C GLY A 592 -33.80 19.84 -4.81
N HIS A 593 -32.56 19.89 -5.29
CA HIS A 593 -31.76 21.12 -5.32
C HIS A 593 -31.80 21.85 -6.68
N GLU A 594 -31.21 23.04 -6.74
CA GLU A 594 -31.16 23.89 -7.94
C GLU A 594 -29.84 23.64 -8.68
N VAL A 595 -29.90 23.15 -9.93
CA VAL A 595 -28.70 22.86 -10.73
C VAL A 595 -28.55 23.87 -11.87
N HIS A 596 -27.41 24.54 -11.90
CA HIS A 596 -27.01 25.49 -12.93
C HIS A 596 -26.17 24.76 -13.98
N VAL A 597 -26.73 24.49 -15.15
CA VAL A 597 -25.97 23.94 -16.28
C VAL A 597 -25.08 25.05 -16.82
N CYS A 598 -23.76 24.93 -16.61
CA CYS A 598 -22.79 25.86 -17.19
C CYS A 598 -22.57 25.49 -18.65
N ASP A 599 -22.51 26.45 -19.58
CA ASP A 599 -22.18 26.18 -20.97
C ASP A 599 -20.71 25.75 -21.16
N GLU A 600 -20.33 25.43 -22.40
CA GLU A 600 -19.01 24.88 -22.72
C GLU A 600 -17.88 25.90 -22.51
N ASP A 601 -18.15 27.20 -22.74
CA ASP A 601 -17.17 28.26 -22.57
C ASP A 601 -16.95 28.55 -21.07
N LEU A 602 -18.04 28.72 -20.32
CA LEU A 602 -18.01 29.03 -18.89
C LEU A 602 -17.29 27.95 -18.08
N ARG A 603 -17.49 26.66 -18.40
CA ARG A 603 -16.85 25.57 -17.65
C ARG A 603 -15.34 25.45 -17.95
N ARG A 604 -14.87 25.98 -19.08
CA ARG A 604 -13.45 25.97 -19.50
C ARG A 604 -12.68 27.19 -19.02
N ASP A 605 -13.38 28.27 -18.68
CA ASP A 605 -12.82 29.51 -18.14
C ASP A 605 -12.93 29.55 -16.61
N ALA A 606 -11.79 29.37 -15.94
CA ALA A 606 -11.73 29.33 -14.48
C ALA A 606 -12.13 30.67 -13.83
N GLU A 607 -11.77 31.81 -14.42
CA GLU A 607 -12.10 33.13 -13.87
C GLU A 607 -13.59 33.41 -14.02
N ALA A 608 -14.15 33.11 -15.20
CA ALA A 608 -15.57 33.24 -15.45
C ALA A 608 -16.40 32.32 -14.55
N LEU A 609 -15.95 31.07 -14.33
CA LEU A 609 -16.62 30.13 -13.43
C LEU A 609 -16.61 30.61 -11.98
N VAL A 610 -15.47 31.12 -11.47
CA VAL A 610 -15.41 31.71 -10.12
C VAL A 610 -16.33 32.91 -10.00
N ALA A 611 -16.33 33.81 -11.00
CA ALA A 611 -17.21 34.98 -11.02
C ALA A 611 -18.69 34.57 -11.07
N TYR A 612 -19.02 33.50 -11.81
CA TYR A 612 -20.35 32.92 -11.86
C TYR A 612 -20.77 32.34 -10.51
N CYS A 613 -19.91 31.54 -9.88
CA CYS A 613 -20.14 30.98 -8.55
C CYS A 613 -20.42 32.06 -7.51
N ALA A 614 -19.64 33.15 -7.51
CA ALA A 614 -19.86 34.28 -6.61
C ALA A 614 -21.18 35.01 -6.89
N ARG A 615 -21.51 35.26 -8.16
CA ARG A 615 -22.72 35.97 -8.57
C ARG A 615 -24.00 35.20 -8.26
N HIS A 616 -23.98 33.89 -8.53
CA HIS A 616 -25.15 33.02 -8.38
C HIS A 616 -25.20 32.32 -7.01
N ARG A 617 -24.16 32.50 -6.18
CA ARG A 617 -24.00 31.87 -4.85
C ARG A 617 -24.09 30.35 -4.95
N ILE A 618 -23.26 29.79 -5.83
CA ILE A 618 -23.11 28.34 -5.99
C ILE A 618 -22.50 27.77 -4.71
N ASP A 619 -23.10 26.70 -4.20
CA ASP A 619 -22.72 26.02 -2.96
C ASP A 619 -21.83 24.81 -3.20
N VAL A 620 -22.06 24.10 -4.32
CA VAL A 620 -21.34 22.89 -4.68
C VAL A 620 -20.82 23.01 -6.11
N VAL A 621 -19.54 22.69 -6.27
CA VAL A 621 -18.89 22.58 -7.58
C VAL A 621 -17.98 21.35 -7.56
N ASN A 622 -18.02 20.55 -8.61
CA ASN A 622 -17.14 19.42 -8.79
C ASN A 622 -16.09 19.76 -9.84
N VAL A 623 -14.81 19.68 -9.49
CA VAL A 623 -13.71 19.97 -10.41
C VAL A 623 -12.78 18.77 -10.51
N THR A 624 -12.28 18.51 -11.72
CA THR A 624 -11.24 17.50 -11.89
C THR A 624 -9.91 18.00 -11.32
N PRO A 625 -9.03 17.14 -10.78
CA PRO A 625 -7.74 17.56 -10.20
C PRO A 625 -6.80 18.30 -11.16
N ARG A 626 -7.09 18.36 -12.47
CA ARG A 626 -6.30 19.06 -13.48
C ARG A 626 -6.72 20.52 -13.74
N THR A 627 -7.58 21.09 -12.92
CA THR A 627 -7.93 22.51 -12.98
C THR A 627 -7.48 23.19 -11.69
N PRO A 628 -6.57 24.19 -11.69
CA PRO A 628 -6.09 25.02 -12.81
C PRO A 628 -4.57 24.95 -13.07
N SER A 629 -4.21 25.05 -14.35
CA SER A 629 -2.95 25.65 -14.78
C SER A 629 -3.22 27.12 -15.10
N THR A 630 -3.15 27.95 -14.06
CA THR A 630 -2.64 29.33 -13.94
C THR A 630 -3.10 29.92 -12.62
#